data_AF-A0A519CG12-F1
#
_entry.id   AF-A0A519CG12-F1
#
_cell.length_a   1.000
_cell.length_b   1.000
_cell.length_c   1.000
_cell.angle_alpha   90.00
_cell.angle_beta   90.00
_cell.angle_gamma   90.00
#
_symmetry.space_group_name_H-M   'P 1'
#
loop_
_entity.id
_entity.type
_entity.pdbx_description
1 polymer ?
#
loop_
_entity_poly.entity_id
_entity_poly.type
_entity_poly.pdbx_seq_one_letter_code
_entity_poly.pdbx_strand_id
1 'polypeptide(L)'
;IEKHFTFDSSLTQSPDHKLSLDTNGFRQLVNELRLAEISKGSKLRNNFESEKNGIKYARRSIIANRDIQVNEKISRDMLSIKRPATGISPKFFEDIIGKSVKRKIEEDRPIQWNDLNE
;
A
#
# COMPACT_ATOMS: atom_id res chain seq x y z
N ILE A 1 -19.48 -17.97 19.07
CA ILE A 1 -20.71 -17.23 18.69
C ILE A 1 -21.82 -18.25 18.71
N GLU A 2 -22.87 -17.99 19.46
CA GLU A 2 -24.05 -18.84 19.56
C GLU A 2 -25.27 -18.01 19.15
N LYS A 3 -26.21 -18.62 18.41
CA LYS A 3 -27.41 -17.95 17.92
C LYS A 3 -28.54 -18.95 17.76
N HIS A 4 -29.74 -18.59 18.21
CA HIS A 4 -30.92 -19.43 18.05
C HIS A 4 -31.30 -19.59 16.57
N PHE A 5 -31.79 -20.78 16.24
CA PHE A 5 -32.19 -21.19 14.90
C PHE A 5 -33.66 -21.61 14.88
N THR A 6 -34.33 -21.30 13.79
CA THR A 6 -35.67 -21.80 13.50
C THR A 6 -35.81 -22.19 12.04
N PHE A 7 -36.72 -23.12 11.73
CA PHE A 7 -37.07 -23.41 10.34
C PHE A 7 -38.12 -22.44 9.79
N ASP A 8 -38.85 -21.74 10.66
CA ASP A 8 -39.88 -20.76 10.31
C ASP A 8 -40.02 -19.69 11.41
N SER A 9 -39.73 -18.44 11.03
CA SER A 9 -39.75 -17.27 11.92
C SER A 9 -41.15 -16.65 12.09
N SER A 10 -42.15 -17.13 11.35
CA SER A 10 -43.55 -16.69 11.46
C SER A 10 -44.32 -17.44 12.55
N LEU A 11 -43.75 -18.53 13.08
CA LEU A 11 -44.33 -19.33 14.15
C LEU A 11 -44.59 -18.49 15.41
N THR A 12 -45.80 -18.61 15.95
CA THR A 12 -46.30 -17.80 17.08
C THR A 12 -46.30 -18.54 18.40
N GLN A 13 -45.96 -19.84 18.41
CA GLN A 13 -45.99 -20.69 19.60
C GLN A 13 -44.96 -20.26 20.65
N SER A 14 -43.85 -19.65 20.22
CA SER A 14 -42.87 -19.02 21.09
C SER A 14 -42.33 -17.73 20.45
N PRO A 15 -42.17 -16.65 21.22
CA PRO A 15 -41.48 -15.43 20.76
C PRO A 15 -40.08 -15.68 20.19
N ASP A 16 -39.41 -16.77 20.60
CA ASP A 16 -38.06 -17.12 20.17
C ASP A 16 -37.96 -17.41 18.67
N HIS A 17 -39.03 -17.87 18.03
CA HIS A 17 -39.03 -18.11 16.58
C HIS A 17 -38.79 -16.81 15.80
N LYS A 18 -39.43 -15.72 16.21
CA LYS A 18 -39.27 -14.40 15.59
C LYS A 18 -37.88 -13.79 15.82
N LEU A 19 -37.19 -14.20 16.89
CA LEU A 19 -35.86 -13.71 17.27
C LEU A 19 -34.70 -14.59 16.74
N SER A 20 -35.02 -15.78 16.24
CA SER A 20 -34.08 -16.76 15.70
C SER A 20 -33.73 -16.48 14.24
N LEU A 21 -32.60 -17.03 13.79
CA LEU A 21 -32.28 -17.04 12.36
C LEU A 21 -32.95 -18.21 11.68
N ASP A 22 -33.47 -17.97 10.47
CA ASP A 22 -33.91 -19.04 9.59
C ASP A 22 -32.74 -19.67 8.82
N THR A 23 -33.03 -20.61 7.93
CA THR A 23 -32.00 -21.27 7.11
C THR A 23 -31.14 -20.29 6.30
N ASN A 24 -31.74 -19.22 5.77
CA ASN A 24 -31.03 -18.24 4.96
C ASN A 24 -30.19 -17.32 5.84
N GLY A 25 -30.76 -16.83 6.94
CA GLY A 25 -30.07 -15.98 7.91
C GLY A 25 -28.89 -16.71 8.57
N PHE A 26 -29.05 -17.99 8.90
CA PHE A 26 -27.96 -18.76 9.49
C PHE A 26 -26.85 -19.04 8.47
N ARG A 27 -27.18 -19.30 7.21
CA ARG A 27 -26.20 -19.40 6.12
C ARG A 27 -25.43 -18.10 5.94
N GLN A 28 -26.13 -16.96 5.95
CA GLN A 28 -25.52 -15.65 5.85
C GLN A 28 -24.58 -15.39 7.04
N LEU A 29 -25.02 -15.68 8.27
CA LEU A 29 -24.18 -15.57 9.46
C LEU A 29 -22.88 -16.37 9.30
N VAL A 30 -22.96 -17.64 8.89
CA VAL A 30 -21.76 -18.47 8.70
C VAL A 30 -20.83 -17.87 7.64
N ASN A 31 -21.36 -17.43 6.50
CA ASN A 31 -20.56 -16.80 5.45
C ASN A 31 -19.85 -15.53 5.93
N GLU A 32 -20.57 -14.67 6.65
CA GLU A 32 -20.03 -13.44 7.22
C GLU A 32 -18.96 -13.72 8.28
N LEU A 33 -19.14 -14.76 9.10
CA LEU A 33 -18.13 -15.17 10.07
C LEU A 33 -16.85 -15.65 9.40
N ARG A 34 -16.94 -16.45 8.33
CA ARG A 34 -15.77 -16.86 7.55
C ARG A 34 -15.08 -15.67 6.87
N LEU A 35 -15.86 -14.73 6.34
CA LEU A 35 -15.31 -13.49 5.79
C LEU A 35 -14.60 -12.65 6.87
N ALA A 36 -15.18 -12.55 8.07
CA ALA A 36 -14.59 -11.83 9.19
C ALA A 36 -13.29 -12.50 9.67
N GLU A 37 -13.23 -13.83 9.70
CA GLU A 37 -12.01 -14.57 10.05
C GLU A 37 -10.85 -14.24 9.13
N ILE A 38 -11.07 -14.22 7.81
CA ILE A 38 -10.01 -13.87 6.85
C ILE A 38 -9.70 -12.36 6.83
N SER A 39 -10.70 -11.52 7.07
CA SER A 39 -10.55 -10.05 7.05
C SER A 39 -9.77 -9.50 8.24
N LYS A 40 -9.56 -10.29 9.31
CA LYS A 40 -8.68 -9.93 10.44
C LYS A 40 -7.25 -9.62 10.01
N GLY A 41 -6.83 -10.09 8.84
CA GLY A 41 -5.51 -9.82 8.29
C GLY A 41 -4.38 -10.48 9.08
N SER A 42 -3.18 -9.92 8.96
CA SER A 42 -1.96 -10.43 9.60
C SER A 42 -1.30 -9.32 10.42
N LYS A 43 -0.60 -9.69 11.49
CA LYS A 43 0.27 -8.75 12.25
C LYS A 43 1.45 -8.28 11.40
N LEU A 44 1.86 -9.08 10.42
CA LEU A 44 2.93 -8.75 9.50
C LEU A 44 2.34 -8.08 8.27
N ARG A 45 2.86 -6.89 7.95
CA ARG A 45 2.53 -6.22 6.70
C ARG A 45 3.28 -6.90 5.56
N ASN A 46 2.56 -7.71 4.81
CA ASN A 46 3.07 -8.31 3.59
C ASN A 46 3.05 -7.29 2.45
N ASN A 47 3.98 -7.41 1.50
CA ASN A 47 3.84 -6.76 0.21
C ASN A 47 3.02 -7.69 -0.68
N PHE A 48 1.82 -7.27 -1.07
CA PHE A 48 1.01 -8.07 -1.97
C PHE A 48 1.39 -7.74 -3.42
N GLU A 49 1.49 -8.75 -4.29
CA GLU A 49 1.77 -8.51 -5.72
C GLU A 49 0.72 -7.59 -6.36
N SER A 50 -0.54 -7.64 -5.90
CA SER A 50 -1.60 -6.72 -6.32
C SER A 50 -1.31 -5.25 -5.98
N GLU A 51 -0.52 -4.99 -4.92
CA GLU A 51 -0.11 -3.63 -4.55
C GLU A 51 1.09 -3.13 -5.34
N LYS A 52 1.83 -3.99 -6.03
CA LYS A 52 3.12 -3.66 -6.67
C LYS A 52 3.02 -2.49 -7.64
N ASN A 53 2.01 -2.50 -8.51
CA ASN A 53 1.76 -1.39 -9.44
C ASN A 53 1.34 -0.12 -8.68
N GLY A 54 0.44 -0.26 -7.70
CA GLY A 54 0.03 0.86 -6.84
C GLY A 54 1.23 1.51 -6.15
N ILE A 55 2.14 0.70 -5.59
CA ILE A 55 3.38 1.17 -4.97
C ILE A 55 4.25 1.91 -5.99
N LYS A 56 4.50 1.32 -7.16
CA LYS A 56 5.32 1.92 -8.21
C LYS A 56 4.80 3.29 -8.63
N TYR A 57 3.50 3.42 -8.90
CA TYR A 57 2.93 4.65 -9.44
C TYR A 57 2.54 5.68 -8.36
N ALA A 58 2.15 5.25 -7.16
CA ALA A 58 1.68 6.14 -6.10
C ALA A 58 2.77 6.66 -5.17
N ARG A 59 3.86 5.91 -4.98
CA ARG A 59 5.02 6.39 -4.21
C ARG A 59 5.87 7.34 -5.06
N ARG A 60 6.72 8.11 -4.38
CA ARG A 60 7.59 9.14 -4.98
C ARG A 60 9.04 8.67 -4.98
N SER A 61 9.82 9.24 -5.88
CA SER A 61 11.28 9.16 -5.92
C SER A 61 11.88 10.57 -5.90
N ILE A 62 13.17 10.63 -5.62
CA ILE A 62 13.96 11.84 -5.81
C ILE A 62 14.24 12.01 -7.30
N ILE A 63 13.95 13.21 -7.81
CA ILE A 63 14.01 13.61 -9.21
C ILE A 63 14.97 14.79 -9.33
N ALA A 64 15.70 14.87 -10.44
CA ALA A 64 16.48 16.07 -10.75
C ALA A 64 15.55 17.24 -11.09
N ASN A 65 15.68 18.34 -10.37
CA ASN A 65 14.92 19.58 -10.58
C ASN A 65 15.49 20.46 -11.71
N ARG A 66 16.66 20.08 -12.23
CA ARG A 66 17.32 20.63 -13.42
C ARG A 66 18.32 19.60 -13.94
N ASP A 67 18.90 19.86 -15.10
CA ASP A 67 20.07 19.10 -15.56
C ASP A 67 21.21 19.17 -14.53
N ILE A 68 21.74 18.00 -14.14
CA ILE A 68 22.92 17.84 -13.26
C ILE A 68 24.05 17.23 -14.09
N GLN A 69 25.20 17.90 -14.15
CA GLN A 69 26.32 17.49 -15.00
C GLN A 69 27.18 16.42 -14.32
N VAL A 70 27.98 15.71 -15.13
CA VAL A 70 28.95 14.74 -14.60
C VAL A 70 29.93 15.42 -13.64
N ASN A 71 30.26 14.74 -12.55
CA ASN A 71 31.08 15.18 -11.42
C ASN A 71 30.52 16.35 -10.59
N GLU A 72 29.35 16.90 -10.94
CA GLU A 72 28.70 17.94 -10.14
C GLU A 72 28.26 17.36 -8.78
N LYS A 73 28.39 18.16 -7.71
CA LYS A 73 27.92 17.77 -6.37
C LYS A 73 26.45 18.12 -6.20
N ILE A 74 25.67 17.15 -5.75
CA ILE A 74 24.23 17.34 -5.51
C ILE A 74 24.02 18.30 -4.34
N SER A 75 23.25 19.35 -4.58
CA SER A 75 22.68 20.22 -3.55
C SER A 75 21.16 20.08 -3.49
N ARG A 76 20.54 20.58 -2.40
CA ARG A 76 19.10 20.44 -2.17
C ARG A 76 18.23 21.07 -3.26
N ASP A 77 18.65 22.20 -3.81
CA ASP A 77 17.94 22.95 -4.86
C ASP A 77 17.92 22.22 -6.22
N MET A 78 18.85 21.29 -6.44
CA MET A 78 18.90 20.44 -7.63
C MET A 78 17.91 19.28 -7.57
N LEU A 79 17.21 19.08 -6.45
CA LEU A 79 16.36 17.93 -6.19
C LEU A 79 14.89 18.30 -6.03
N SER A 80 14.03 17.43 -6.53
CA SER A 80 12.59 17.47 -6.30
C SER A 80 12.08 16.07 -5.93
N ILE A 81 10.85 15.97 -5.43
CA ILE A 81 10.25 14.70 -5.04
C ILE A 81 8.94 14.52 -5.81
N LYS A 82 8.94 13.67 -6.84
CA LYS A 82 7.78 13.42 -7.71
C LYS A 82 7.52 11.92 -7.85
N ARG A 83 6.33 11.58 -8.35
CA ARG A 83 5.97 10.21 -8.77
C ARG A 83 6.57 9.93 -10.16
N PRO A 84 6.83 8.68 -10.55
CA PRO A 84 6.63 7.44 -9.80
C PRO A 84 7.83 7.06 -8.92
N ALA A 85 7.70 6.00 -8.12
CA ALA A 85 8.77 5.44 -7.28
C ALA A 85 9.73 4.54 -8.09
N THR A 86 10.31 5.09 -9.15
CA THR A 86 11.22 4.36 -10.04
C THR A 86 12.70 4.72 -9.85
N GLY A 87 13.01 5.68 -8.97
CA GLY A 87 14.36 6.05 -8.54
C GLY A 87 14.51 5.97 -7.02
N ILE A 88 15.55 6.62 -6.49
CA ILE A 88 15.87 6.62 -5.06
C ILE A 88 14.68 7.12 -4.24
N SER A 89 14.39 6.43 -3.13
CA SER A 89 13.30 6.81 -2.23
C SER A 89 13.63 8.12 -1.50
N PRO A 90 12.65 9.03 -1.30
CA PRO A 90 12.85 10.29 -0.57
C PRO A 90 13.34 10.12 0.87
N LYS A 91 13.23 8.92 1.45
CA LYS A 91 13.81 8.64 2.78
C LYS A 91 15.35 8.77 2.80
N PHE A 92 15.99 8.67 1.64
CA PHE A 92 17.44 8.79 1.47
C PHE A 92 17.85 10.17 0.92
N PHE A 93 16.96 11.17 1.03
CA PHE A 93 17.21 12.50 0.46
C PHE A 93 18.48 13.13 1.00
N GLU A 94 18.70 13.04 2.31
CA GLU A 94 19.90 13.59 2.94
C GLU A 94 21.16 12.80 2.59
N ASP A 95 21.05 11.49 2.35
CA ASP A 95 22.19 10.61 2.05
C ASP A 95 22.83 10.89 0.68
N ILE A 96 22.09 11.53 -0.23
CA ILE A 96 22.58 11.84 -1.58
C ILE A 96 23.12 13.27 -1.70
N ILE A 97 22.85 14.13 -0.74
CA ILE A 97 23.38 15.50 -0.74
C ILE A 97 24.90 15.46 -0.58
N GLY A 98 25.61 16.22 -1.39
CA GLY A 98 27.07 16.28 -1.40
C GLY A 98 27.75 15.16 -2.19
N LYS A 99 27.03 14.09 -2.57
CA LYS A 99 27.55 13.09 -3.52
C LYS A 99 27.75 13.72 -4.90
N SER A 100 28.78 13.27 -5.60
CA SER A 100 29.02 13.66 -7.00
C SER A 100 28.36 12.68 -7.97
N VAL A 101 27.96 13.17 -9.13
CA VAL A 101 27.28 12.36 -10.15
C VAL A 101 28.27 11.72 -11.13
N LYS A 102 28.09 10.44 -11.46
CA LYS A 102 28.90 9.64 -12.41
C LYS A 102 28.61 9.95 -13.88
N ARG A 103 27.42 10.48 -14.18
CA ARG A 103 26.94 10.78 -15.54
C ARG A 103 25.97 11.96 -15.51
N LYS A 104 25.71 12.57 -16.66
CA LYS A 104 24.67 13.60 -16.75
C LYS A 104 23.30 13.02 -16.35
N ILE A 105 22.57 13.72 -15.50
CA ILE A 105 21.15 13.45 -15.19
C ILE A 105 20.35 14.62 -15.78
N GLU A 106 19.39 14.32 -16.64
CA GLU A 106 18.50 15.34 -17.21
C GLU A 106 17.46 15.79 -16.18
N GLU A 107 16.97 17.02 -16.32
CA GLU A 107 15.79 17.50 -15.60
C GLU A 107 14.63 16.49 -15.69
N ASP A 108 13.87 16.38 -14.61
CA ASP A 108 12.71 15.50 -14.50
C ASP A 108 12.99 14.00 -14.60
N ARG A 109 14.27 13.59 -14.55
CA ARG A 109 14.65 12.18 -14.43
C ARG A 109 14.76 11.72 -12.97
N PRO A 110 14.23 10.52 -12.64
CA PRO A 110 14.49 9.90 -11.35
C PRO A 110 15.96 9.55 -11.18
N ILE A 111 16.54 10.00 -10.06
CA ILE A 111 17.93 9.70 -9.70
C ILE A 111 18.01 8.24 -9.25
N GLN A 112 19.03 7.53 -9.73
CA GLN A 112 19.35 6.15 -9.40
C GLN A 112 20.65 6.08 -8.58
N TRP A 113 20.80 5.04 -7.77
CA TRP A 113 22.06 4.85 -7.03
C TRP A 113 23.28 4.67 -7.94
N ASN A 114 23.09 4.11 -9.14
CA ASN A 114 24.17 3.98 -10.13
C ASN A 114 24.54 5.31 -10.81
N ASP A 115 23.76 6.37 -10.61
CA ASP A 115 24.12 7.72 -11.05
C ASP A 115 25.13 8.37 -10.10
N LEU A 116 25.30 7.87 -8.88
CA LEU A 116 26.07 8.54 -7.83
C LEU A 116 27.43 7.86 -7.60
N ASN A 117 28.46 8.66 -7.35
CA ASN A 117 29.74 8.17 -6.82
C ASN A 117 29.58 7.65 -5.39
N GLU A 118 30.48 6.71 -5.04
CA GLU A 118 30.56 6.17 -3.67
C GLU A 118 30.78 7.28 -2.65
#